data_AF-A0A3G2HX11-F1
#
_entry.id   AF-A0A3G2HX11-F1
#
_cell.length_a   1.000
_cell.length_b   1.000
_cell.length_c   1.000
_cell.angle_alpha   90.00
_cell.angle_beta   90.00
_cell.angle_gamma   90.00
#
_symmetry.space_group_name_H-M   'P 1'
#
loop_
_entity.id
_entity.type
_entity.pdbx_description
1 polymer ?
#
loop_
_entity_poly.entity_id
_entity_poly.type
_entity_poly.pdbx_seq_one_letter_code
_entity_poly.pdbx_strand_id
1 'polypeptide(L)'
;MLSTFERESAWLKPVPKLDGKTLMEHLYARMDGLYPGKWKSNFVGEAAMSNWEQAWAEAFDEEGIRPVDVALGIQNSRRMYDWPPSLTEFLRACRPYLEPDVAFFEAVRGMQARERGERGEWSHPAIFHTAAAVGRFDLLNQAYQQMEGRWKKALHAQLALGAWPDIPDPAPALPAPSSARQTEQGAEAMREMTQKAINRKGRDHKAWARTILSDPKGRTPGIVRMAQAAVGEQA
;
A
#
# COMPACT_ATOMS: atom_id res chain seq x y z
N MET A 1 -13.48 36.95 9.37
CA MET A 1 -12.82 36.93 10.68
C MET A 1 -12.51 35.48 11.02
N LEU A 2 -11.31 35.00 10.71
CA LEU A 2 -10.83 33.69 11.16
C LEU A 2 -9.55 33.95 11.94
N SER A 3 -9.74 34.21 13.23
CA SER A 3 -8.69 34.11 14.24
C SER A 3 -8.49 32.62 14.48
N THR A 4 -7.73 31.96 13.61
CA THR A 4 -7.02 30.74 13.98
C THR A 4 -5.97 31.18 14.98
N PHE A 5 -6.20 30.84 16.25
CA PHE A 5 -5.28 31.02 17.36
C PHE A 5 -3.83 30.94 16.89
N GLU A 6 -3.09 32.04 17.07
CA GLU A 6 -1.63 32.12 16.91
C GLU A 6 -0.97 31.17 17.92
N ARG A 7 -1.07 29.87 17.67
CA ARG A 7 -0.34 28.87 18.44
C ARG A 7 1.08 28.93 17.93
N GLU A 8 1.88 29.75 18.59
CA GLU A 8 3.31 29.84 18.32
C GLU A 8 3.94 28.44 18.32
N SER A 9 4.49 28.07 17.15
CA SER A 9 5.09 26.76 16.89
C SER A 9 6.15 26.43 17.93
N ALA A 10 6.19 25.17 18.37
CA ALA A 10 7.24 24.72 19.30
C ALA A 10 8.64 24.84 18.69
N TRP A 11 8.74 24.85 17.36
CA TRP A 11 10.00 24.98 16.61
C TRP A 11 10.63 26.36 16.71
N LEU A 12 9.80 27.40 16.92
CA LEU A 12 10.22 28.79 17.03
C LEU A 12 10.45 29.25 18.48
N LYS A 13 10.27 28.35 19.45
CA LYS A 13 10.48 28.68 20.86
C LYS A 13 11.95 28.50 21.26
N PRO A 14 12.52 29.45 22.04
CA PRO A 14 13.84 29.30 22.65
C PRO A 14 13.97 27.99 23.44
N VAL A 15 15.02 27.23 23.16
CA VAL A 15 15.33 25.99 23.88
C VAL A 15 16.53 26.23 24.80
N PRO A 16 16.41 26.05 26.14
CA PRO A 16 17.52 26.26 27.07
C PRO A 16 18.76 25.41 26.76
N LYS A 17 18.56 24.19 26.23
CA LYS A 17 19.66 23.29 25.82
C LYS A 17 20.45 23.78 24.60
N LEU A 18 19.95 24.80 23.90
CA LEU A 18 20.57 25.40 22.72
C LEU A 18 20.99 26.85 23.00
N ASP A 19 21.31 27.17 24.26
CA ASP A 19 21.71 28.51 24.70
C ASP A 19 20.66 29.60 24.37
N GLY A 20 19.37 29.24 24.44
CA GLY A 20 18.25 30.13 24.12
C GLY A 20 17.91 30.22 22.63
N LYS A 21 18.60 29.48 21.77
CA LYS A 21 18.25 29.38 20.34
C LYS A 21 17.01 28.52 20.13
N THR A 22 16.29 28.78 19.04
CA THR A 22 15.17 27.98 18.58
C THR A 22 15.65 26.70 17.88
N LEU A 23 14.74 25.75 17.66
CA LEU A 23 15.05 24.56 16.87
C LEU A 23 15.29 24.91 15.39
N MET A 24 14.62 25.93 14.87
CA MET A 24 14.81 26.42 13.50
C MET A 24 16.17 27.08 13.31
N GLU A 25 16.61 27.92 14.25
CA GLU A 25 17.95 28.50 14.22
C GLU A 25 19.04 27.43 14.31
N HIS A 26 18.80 26.39 15.12
CA HIS A 26 19.70 25.24 15.19
C HIS A 26 19.73 24.49 13.86
N LEU A 27 18.57 24.20 13.26
CA LEU A 27 18.48 23.55 11.95
C LEU A 27 19.22 24.37 10.88
N TYR A 28 19.02 25.69 10.85
CA TYR A 28 19.74 26.58 9.95
C TYR A 28 21.25 26.42 10.08
N ALA A 29 21.78 26.47 11.31
CA ALA A 29 23.22 26.32 11.55
C ALA A 29 23.75 24.93 11.12
N ARG A 30 22.95 23.88 11.29
CA ARG A 30 23.29 22.53 10.82
C ARG A 30 23.31 22.44 9.30
N MET A 31 22.37 23.07 8.61
CA MET A 31 22.30 23.12 7.15
C MET A 31 23.42 23.98 6.56
N ASP A 32 23.77 25.09 7.20
CA ASP A 32 24.90 25.94 6.80
C ASP A 32 26.23 25.17 6.88
N GLY A 33 26.44 24.41 7.96
CA GLY A 33 27.63 23.57 8.08
C GLY A 33 27.66 22.41 7.08
N LEU A 34 26.49 21.92 6.64
CA LEU A 34 26.38 20.84 5.65
C LEU A 34 26.58 21.34 4.21
N TYR A 35 26.12 22.54 3.91
CA TYR A 35 26.20 23.15 2.58
C TYR A 35 26.82 24.56 2.64
N PRO A 36 28.12 24.67 3.00
CA PRO A 36 28.75 25.97 3.19
C PRO A 36 28.64 26.86 1.95
N GLY A 37 28.22 28.10 2.15
CA GLY A 37 28.03 29.09 1.08
C GLY A 37 26.75 28.89 0.25
N LYS A 38 26.44 27.66 -0.15
CA LYS A 38 25.22 27.32 -0.93
C LYS A 38 23.94 27.51 -0.11
N TRP A 39 23.96 27.19 1.17
CA TRP A 39 22.79 27.40 2.03
C TRP A 39 22.52 28.89 2.23
N LYS A 40 23.55 29.67 2.56
CA LYS A 40 23.43 31.12 2.77
C LYS A 40 22.91 31.85 1.53
N SER A 41 23.28 31.41 0.33
CA SER A 41 22.80 32.07 -0.91
C SER A 41 21.29 32.01 -1.10
N ASN A 42 20.57 31.14 -0.39
CA ASN A 42 19.10 31.08 -0.44
C ASN A 42 18.41 32.20 0.36
N PHE A 43 19.15 32.91 1.21
CA PHE A 43 18.60 33.90 2.15
C PHE A 43 19.11 35.30 1.83
N VAL A 44 18.35 36.03 1.01
CA VAL A 44 18.64 37.43 0.70
C VAL A 44 17.81 38.32 1.62
N GLY A 45 18.44 38.80 2.69
CA GLY A 45 17.83 39.68 3.68
C GLY A 45 17.06 38.98 4.80
N GLU A 46 16.70 39.74 5.83
CA GLU A 46 16.09 39.23 7.06
C GLU A 46 14.69 38.63 6.83
N ALA A 47 13.91 39.21 5.91
CA ALA A 47 12.59 38.70 5.54
C ALA A 47 12.64 37.28 4.95
N ALA A 48 13.69 36.94 4.17
CA ALA A 48 13.83 35.61 3.60
C ALA A 48 14.07 34.55 4.68
N MET A 49 14.86 34.89 5.70
CA MET A 49 15.11 34.02 6.85
C MET A 49 13.83 33.79 7.66
N SER A 50 13.13 34.87 8.03
CA SER A 50 11.88 34.79 8.79
C SER A 50 10.80 33.98 8.05
N ASN A 51 10.63 34.20 6.75
CA ASN A 51 9.69 33.44 5.92
C ASN A 51 10.04 31.95 5.86
N TRP A 52 11.34 31.61 5.78
CA TRP A 52 11.78 30.22 5.80
C TRP A 52 11.50 29.55 7.14
N GLU A 53 11.84 30.21 8.25
CA GLU A 53 11.60 29.67 9.60
C GLU A 53 10.12 29.39 9.83
N GLN A 54 9.25 30.34 9.48
CA GLN A 54 7.80 30.20 9.63
C GLN A 54 7.25 29.09 8.75
N ALA A 55 7.54 29.12 7.44
CA ALA A 55 7.00 28.13 6.50
C ALA A 55 7.44 26.70 6.84
N TRP A 56 8.69 26.51 7.28
CA TRP A 56 9.18 25.18 7.68
C TRP A 56 8.62 24.75 9.03
N ALA A 57 8.51 25.65 10.01
CA ALA A 57 7.92 25.34 11.30
C ALA A 57 6.44 24.95 11.18
N GLU A 58 5.67 25.67 10.38
CA GLU A 58 4.27 25.34 10.05
C GLU A 58 4.16 23.96 9.42
N ALA A 59 4.96 23.68 8.39
CA ALA A 59 4.97 22.36 7.75
C ALA A 59 5.39 21.24 8.71
N PHE A 60 6.33 21.49 9.62
CA PHE A 60 6.73 20.51 10.62
C PHE A 60 5.62 20.22 11.63
N ASP A 61 4.84 21.22 12.03
CA ASP A 61 3.69 21.03 12.90
C ASP A 61 2.55 20.28 12.18
N GLU A 62 2.26 20.64 10.92
CA GLU A 62 1.24 19.99 10.10
C GLU A 62 1.54 18.50 9.83
N GLU A 63 2.79 18.19 9.50
CA GLU A 63 3.28 16.83 9.21
C GLU A 63 3.62 16.04 10.50
N GLY A 64 3.49 16.67 11.67
CA GLY A 64 3.85 16.09 12.96
C GLY A 64 5.31 15.64 13.03
N ILE A 65 6.21 16.36 12.33
CA ILE A 65 7.66 16.14 12.38
C ILE A 65 8.13 16.34 13.81
N ARG A 66 9.11 15.52 14.22
CA ARG A 66 9.73 15.59 15.55
C ARG A 66 11.23 15.89 15.42
N PRO A 67 11.89 16.39 16.47
CA PRO A 67 13.34 16.66 16.43
C PRO A 67 14.19 15.44 16.01
N VAL A 68 13.75 14.22 16.33
CA VAL A 68 14.39 12.98 15.89
C VAL A 68 14.29 12.76 14.37
N ASP A 69 13.16 13.14 13.77
CA ASP A 69 12.94 13.06 12.32
C ASP A 69 13.85 14.09 11.60
N VAL A 70 13.96 15.31 12.14
CA VAL A 70 14.88 16.34 11.64
C VAL A 70 16.35 15.90 11.72
N ALA A 71 16.74 15.25 12.82
CA ALA A 71 18.09 14.71 12.96
C ALA A 71 18.38 13.65 11.89
N LEU A 72 17.41 12.78 11.58
CA LEU A 72 17.50 11.81 10.49
C LEU A 72 17.53 12.52 9.12
N GLY A 73 16.72 13.56 8.92
CA GLY A 73 16.72 14.41 7.73
C GLY A 73 18.10 14.98 7.43
N ILE A 74 18.74 15.62 8.41
CA ILE A 74 20.10 16.17 8.28
C ILE A 74 21.12 15.07 7.93
N GLN A 75 20.99 13.87 8.51
CA GLN A 75 21.88 12.75 8.20
C GLN A 75 21.70 12.26 6.76
N ASN A 76 20.45 12.16 6.30
CA ASN A 76 20.11 11.71 4.97
C ASN A 76 20.49 12.74 3.91
N SER A 77 20.35 14.05 4.18
CA SER A 77 20.75 15.12 3.29
C SER A 77 22.22 15.01 2.84
N ARG A 78 23.12 14.55 3.72
CA ARG A 78 24.55 14.31 3.41
C ARG A 78 24.78 13.31 2.28
N ARG A 79 23.84 12.39 2.06
CA ARG A 79 23.95 11.30 1.09
C ARG A 79 23.04 11.51 -0.12
N MET A 80 21.94 12.23 0.07
CA MET A 80 20.88 12.38 -0.94
C MET A 80 21.06 13.62 -1.82
N TYR A 81 21.68 14.70 -1.32
CA TYR A 81 21.69 15.97 -2.02
C TYR A 81 23.06 16.64 -2.03
N ASP A 82 23.51 17.05 -3.22
CA ASP A 82 24.71 17.89 -3.43
C ASP A 82 24.44 19.39 -3.21
N TRP A 83 23.16 19.78 -3.24
CA TRP A 83 22.66 21.13 -2.99
C TRP A 83 21.70 21.12 -1.80
N PRO A 84 21.54 22.26 -1.09
CA PRO A 84 20.60 22.30 0.02
C PRO A 84 19.19 21.92 -0.44
N PRO A 85 18.51 20.99 0.25
CA PRO A 85 17.18 20.56 -0.12
C PRO A 85 16.14 21.68 0.08
N SER A 86 15.14 21.68 -0.79
CA SER A 86 13.87 22.38 -0.55
C SER A 86 13.11 21.75 0.63
N LEU A 87 12.04 22.42 1.10
CA LEU A 87 11.20 21.91 2.18
C LEU A 87 10.68 20.50 1.90
N THR A 88 10.15 20.26 0.69
CA THR A 88 9.54 18.97 0.34
C THR A 88 10.57 17.86 0.20
N GLU A 89 11.80 18.17 -0.22
CA GLU A 89 12.91 17.22 -0.22
C GLU A 89 13.36 16.92 1.21
N PHE A 90 13.46 17.94 2.06
CA PHE A 90 13.88 17.76 3.43
C PHE A 90 12.87 16.93 4.24
N LEU A 91 11.56 17.15 4.06
CA LEU A 91 10.50 16.33 4.69
C LEU A 91 10.62 14.84 4.29
N ARG A 92 10.86 14.56 3.01
CA ARG A 92 11.12 13.19 2.53
C ARG A 92 12.38 12.60 3.16
N ALA A 93 13.45 13.39 3.26
CA ALA A 93 14.67 12.97 3.94
C ALA A 93 14.46 12.71 5.45
N CYS A 94 13.51 13.38 6.10
CA CYS A 94 13.17 13.15 7.51
C CYS A 94 12.48 11.79 7.73
N ARG A 95 11.69 11.31 6.76
CA ARG A 95 10.93 10.06 6.84
C ARG A 95 11.05 9.21 5.57
N PRO A 96 12.26 8.76 5.20
CA PRO A 96 12.47 8.03 3.93
C PRO A 96 11.73 6.69 3.89
N TYR A 97 11.39 6.12 5.06
CA TYR A 97 10.60 4.90 5.18
C TYR A 97 9.14 5.07 4.73
N LEU A 98 8.65 6.31 4.56
CA LEU A 98 7.33 6.61 4.00
C LEU A 98 7.34 6.78 2.47
N GLU A 99 8.51 6.76 1.82
CA GLU A 99 8.55 6.75 0.36
C GLU A 99 7.83 5.49 -0.17
N PRO A 100 6.95 5.61 -1.19
CA PRO A 100 6.04 4.53 -1.53
C PRO A 100 6.72 3.20 -1.87
N ASP A 101 7.86 3.22 -2.55
CA ASP A 101 8.63 2.02 -2.88
C ASP A 101 9.26 1.39 -1.63
N VAL A 102 9.88 2.19 -0.77
CA VAL A 102 10.49 1.74 0.49
C VAL A 102 9.43 1.15 1.42
N ALA A 103 8.33 1.87 1.61
CA ALA A 103 7.19 1.45 2.41
C ALA A 103 6.56 0.16 1.87
N PHE A 104 6.49 -0.02 0.56
CA PHE A 104 5.97 -1.24 -0.05
C PHE A 104 6.83 -2.45 0.31
N PHE A 105 8.16 -2.36 0.16
CA PHE A 105 9.04 -3.47 0.49
C PHE A 105 9.08 -3.75 1.99
N GLU A 106 8.97 -2.72 2.84
CA GLU A 106 8.75 -2.92 4.28
C GLU A 106 7.47 -3.71 4.53
N ALA A 107 6.37 -3.32 3.88
CA ALA A 107 5.09 -4.00 4.02
C ALA A 107 5.12 -5.46 3.58
N VAL A 108 5.81 -5.77 2.48
CA VAL A 108 6.03 -7.15 2.03
C VAL A 108 6.76 -7.95 3.12
N ARG A 109 7.88 -7.44 3.64
CA ARG A 109 8.64 -8.11 4.72
C ARG A 109 7.80 -8.29 5.98
N GLY A 110 7.06 -7.25 6.38
CA GLY A 110 6.17 -7.28 7.53
C GLY A 110 5.07 -8.33 7.36
N MET A 111 4.43 -8.41 6.19
CA MET A 111 3.40 -9.42 5.93
C MET A 111 3.97 -10.85 5.88
N GLN A 112 5.18 -11.05 5.33
CA GLN A 112 5.87 -12.35 5.37
C GLN A 112 6.22 -12.76 6.80
N ALA A 113 6.64 -11.82 7.66
CA ALA A 113 6.88 -12.08 9.08
C ALA A 113 5.60 -12.55 9.78
N ARG A 114 4.47 -11.92 9.45
CA ARG A 114 3.16 -12.30 9.98
C ARG A 114 2.68 -13.66 9.51
N GLU A 115 3.08 -14.13 8.33
CA GLU A 115 2.83 -15.53 7.91
C GLU A 115 3.56 -16.56 8.80
N ARG A 116 4.69 -16.17 9.40
CA ARG A 116 5.43 -16.99 10.37
C ARG A 116 4.95 -16.80 11.81
N GLY A 117 3.91 -15.98 12.04
CA GLY A 117 3.41 -15.68 13.38
C GLY A 117 4.17 -14.58 14.12
N GLU A 118 5.08 -13.87 13.44
CA GLU A 118 5.81 -12.72 14.01
C GLU A 118 5.05 -11.41 13.72
N ARG A 119 5.07 -10.42 14.63
CA ARG A 119 4.35 -9.15 14.41
C ARG A 119 4.85 -8.37 13.19
N GLY A 120 6.12 -8.55 12.84
CA GLY A 120 6.87 -7.73 11.89
C GLY A 120 7.35 -6.43 12.51
N GLU A 121 8.39 -5.85 11.93
CA GLU A 121 8.85 -4.50 12.25
C GLU A 121 8.16 -3.50 11.32
N TRP A 122 7.56 -2.46 11.89
CA TRP A 122 6.83 -1.43 11.17
C TRP A 122 7.40 -0.07 11.57
N SER A 123 8.03 0.63 10.64
CA SER A 123 8.57 1.97 10.83
C SER A 123 7.46 2.98 11.10
N HIS A 124 6.27 2.72 10.54
CA HIS A 124 5.10 3.57 10.73
C HIS A 124 3.78 2.76 10.66
N PRO A 125 2.79 3.03 11.55
CA PRO A 125 1.52 2.30 11.55
C PRO A 125 0.76 2.34 10.22
N ALA A 126 0.83 3.47 9.52
CA ALA A 126 0.21 3.62 8.20
C ALA A 126 0.63 2.52 7.22
N ILE A 127 1.89 2.08 7.26
CA ILE A 127 2.43 1.06 6.33
C ILE A 127 1.70 -0.27 6.52
N PHE A 128 1.48 -0.69 7.78
CA PHE A 128 0.70 -1.88 8.09
C PHE A 128 -0.76 -1.74 7.62
N HIS A 129 -1.40 -0.61 7.93
CA HIS A 129 -2.80 -0.39 7.58
C HIS A 129 -3.01 -0.27 6.07
N THR A 130 -2.04 0.28 5.33
CA THR A 130 -2.02 0.26 3.86
C THR A 130 -1.92 -1.17 3.34
N ALA A 131 -1.02 -1.97 3.90
CA ALA A 131 -0.85 -3.37 3.53
C ALA A 131 -2.11 -4.21 3.80
N ALA A 132 -2.78 -3.98 4.92
CA ALA A 132 -4.05 -4.60 5.25
C ALA A 132 -5.17 -4.17 4.28
N ALA A 133 -5.23 -2.89 3.92
CA ALA A 133 -6.23 -2.34 3.00
C ALA A 133 -6.07 -2.81 1.55
N VAL A 134 -4.82 -2.91 1.07
CA VAL A 134 -4.51 -3.40 -0.27
C VAL A 134 -4.68 -4.92 -0.36
N GLY A 135 -4.48 -5.62 0.76
CA GLY A 135 -4.69 -7.06 0.88
C GLY A 135 -3.39 -7.85 0.80
N ARG A 136 -3.21 -8.77 1.76
CA ARG A 136 -2.01 -9.59 1.90
C ARG A 136 -1.70 -10.42 0.66
N PHE A 137 -2.71 -11.04 0.05
CA PHE A 137 -2.50 -11.93 -1.09
C PHE A 137 -1.87 -11.18 -2.28
N ASP A 138 -2.44 -10.04 -2.67
CA ASP A 138 -1.90 -9.22 -3.76
C ASP A 138 -0.49 -8.72 -3.44
N LEU A 139 -0.28 -8.24 -2.21
CA LEU A 139 1.01 -7.72 -1.77
C LEU A 139 2.13 -8.75 -1.85
N LEU A 140 1.85 -10.01 -1.53
CA LEU A 140 2.86 -11.09 -1.53
C LEU A 140 3.08 -11.73 -2.91
N ASN A 141 2.14 -11.58 -3.84
CA ASN A 141 2.17 -12.28 -5.13
C ASN A 141 2.38 -11.36 -6.35
N GLN A 142 2.31 -10.03 -6.19
CA GLN A 142 2.47 -9.07 -7.29
C GLN A 142 3.72 -8.20 -7.12
N ALA A 143 4.35 -7.84 -8.24
CA ALA A 143 5.51 -6.94 -8.22
C ALA A 143 5.08 -5.50 -7.94
N TYR A 144 5.98 -4.69 -7.34
CA TYR A 144 5.70 -3.28 -7.03
C TYR A 144 5.16 -2.50 -8.23
N GLN A 145 5.73 -2.70 -9.42
CA GLN A 145 5.31 -2.02 -10.66
C GLN A 145 3.83 -2.25 -11.02
N GLN A 146 3.26 -3.41 -10.66
CA GLN A 146 1.84 -3.73 -10.88
C GLN A 146 0.94 -3.14 -9.78
N MET A 147 1.51 -2.91 -8.61
CA MET A 147 0.80 -2.42 -7.41
C MET A 147 0.92 -0.91 -7.22
N GLU A 148 1.90 -0.25 -7.84
CA GLU A 148 2.36 1.10 -7.52
C GLU A 148 1.21 2.11 -7.41
N GLY A 149 0.33 2.18 -8.42
CA GLY A 149 -0.79 3.11 -8.42
C GLY A 149 -1.78 2.88 -7.26
N ARG A 150 -2.13 1.61 -7.00
CA ARG A 150 -3.03 1.23 -5.89
C ARG A 150 -2.36 1.47 -4.54
N TRP A 151 -1.09 1.11 -4.43
CA TRP A 151 -0.28 1.25 -3.23
C TRP A 151 -0.09 2.72 -2.84
N LYS A 152 0.38 3.58 -3.76
CA LYS A 152 0.55 5.02 -3.52
C LYS A 152 -0.74 5.67 -3.04
N LYS A 153 -1.85 5.37 -3.73
CA LYS A 153 -3.17 5.90 -3.36
C LYS A 153 -3.56 5.46 -1.94
N ALA A 154 -3.39 4.19 -1.61
CA ALA A 154 -3.72 3.66 -0.30
C ALA A 154 -2.80 4.19 0.81
N LEU A 155 -1.50 4.36 0.52
CA LEU A 155 -0.53 4.92 1.46
C LEU A 155 -0.85 6.38 1.78
N HIS A 156 -1.08 7.21 0.76
CA HIS A 156 -1.48 8.60 0.96
C HIS A 156 -2.79 8.72 1.73
N ALA A 157 -3.78 7.88 1.41
CA ALA A 157 -5.05 7.87 2.13
C ALA A 157 -4.87 7.49 3.61
N GLN A 158 -3.98 6.53 3.91
CA GLN A 158 -3.65 6.18 5.29
C GLN A 158 -2.94 7.33 6.00
N LEU A 159 -1.89 7.91 5.41
CA LEU A 159 -1.14 9.04 5.96
C LEU A 159 -2.04 10.24 6.29
N ALA A 160 -3.02 10.53 5.43
CA ALA A 160 -3.99 11.60 5.64
C ALA A 160 -4.91 11.40 6.86
N LEU A 161 -5.02 10.18 7.41
CA LEU A 161 -5.80 9.94 8.63
C LEU A 161 -5.13 10.53 9.88
N GLY A 162 -3.79 10.60 9.90
CA GLY A 162 -3.00 11.12 11.02
C GLY A 162 -3.04 10.29 12.32
N ALA A 163 -3.97 9.34 12.45
CA ALA A 163 -4.11 8.45 13.60
C ALA A 163 -4.53 7.05 13.15
N TRP A 164 -3.95 6.04 13.79
CA TRP A 164 -4.19 4.63 13.48
C TRP A 164 -4.45 3.84 14.76
N PRO A 165 -5.29 2.81 14.70
CA PRO A 165 -5.37 1.84 15.79
C PRO A 165 -4.08 1.02 15.86
N ASP A 166 -3.83 0.45 17.04
CA ASP A 166 -2.68 -0.41 17.26
C ASP A 166 -2.63 -1.57 16.27
N ILE A 167 -1.41 -1.89 15.83
CA ILE A 167 -1.17 -3.03 14.93
C ILE A 167 -1.45 -4.31 15.73
N PRO A 168 -2.47 -5.11 15.36
CA PRO A 168 -2.84 -6.32 16.09
C PRO A 168 -1.73 -7.37 15.99
N ASP A 169 -1.65 -8.26 16.97
CA ASP A 169 -0.75 -9.41 16.89
C ASP A 169 -1.22 -10.41 15.82
N PRO A 170 -0.30 -11.19 15.21
CA PRO A 170 -0.68 -12.20 14.23
C PRO A 170 -1.58 -13.24 14.88
N ALA A 171 -2.73 -13.50 14.25
CA ALA A 171 -3.58 -14.60 14.70
C ALA A 171 -2.79 -15.91 14.55
N PRO A 172 -2.82 -16.80 15.56
CA PRO A 172 -2.22 -18.11 15.42
C PRO A 172 -2.84 -18.82 14.23
N ALA A 173 -2.01 -19.45 13.40
CA ALA A 173 -2.51 -20.26 12.29
C ALA A 173 -3.51 -21.27 12.87
N LEU A 174 -4.74 -21.25 12.34
CA LEU A 174 -5.70 -22.30 12.67
C LEU A 174 -5.00 -23.64 12.42
N PRO A 175 -5.13 -24.61 13.33
CA PRO A 175 -4.56 -25.92 13.10
C PRO A 175 -5.00 -26.36 11.71
N ALA A 176 -4.03 -26.81 10.89
CA ALA A 176 -4.34 -27.38 9.58
C ALA A 176 -5.52 -28.32 9.80
N PRO A 177 -6.62 -28.22 9.01
CA PRO A 177 -7.81 -29.01 9.24
C PRO A 177 -7.35 -30.44 9.39
N SER A 178 -7.38 -30.94 10.63
CA SER A 178 -6.51 -32.03 11.07
C SER A 178 -7.12 -33.30 10.55
N SER A 179 -6.99 -33.55 9.24
CA SER A 179 -7.84 -34.48 8.51
C SER A 179 -9.24 -34.45 9.13
N ALA A 180 -9.91 -33.29 9.17
CA ALA A 180 -11.29 -33.21 9.64
C ALA A 180 -11.97 -34.40 8.98
N ARG A 181 -12.32 -35.42 9.78
CA ARG A 181 -12.51 -36.80 9.32
C ARG A 181 -13.10 -36.68 7.95
N GLN A 182 -12.41 -37.18 6.92
CA GLN A 182 -13.12 -37.59 5.73
C GLN A 182 -14.08 -38.65 6.26
N THR A 183 -15.20 -38.21 6.82
CA THR A 183 -16.33 -39.05 7.17
C THR A 183 -16.58 -39.80 5.89
N GLU A 184 -16.80 -41.11 5.96
CA GLU A 184 -17.02 -41.92 4.77
C GLU A 184 -18.02 -41.23 3.82
N GLN A 185 -19.03 -40.56 4.40
CA GLN A 185 -19.98 -39.66 3.72
C GLN A 185 -19.37 -38.55 2.84
N GLY A 186 -18.30 -37.88 3.26
CA GLY A 186 -17.64 -36.81 2.50
C GLY A 186 -16.77 -37.36 1.36
N ALA A 187 -16.10 -38.49 1.60
CA ALA A 187 -15.36 -39.21 0.55
C ALA A 187 -16.32 -39.85 -0.47
N GLU A 188 -17.44 -40.38 -0.01
CA GLU A 188 -18.52 -40.95 -0.83
C GLU A 188 -19.22 -39.87 -1.65
N ALA A 189 -19.55 -38.71 -1.06
CA ALA A 189 -20.09 -37.57 -1.80
C ALA A 189 -19.13 -37.06 -2.89
N MET A 190 -17.83 -37.01 -2.62
CA MET A 190 -16.80 -36.65 -3.61
C MET A 190 -16.67 -37.70 -4.73
N ARG A 191 -16.72 -38.99 -4.39
CA ARG A 191 -16.74 -40.09 -5.36
C ARG A 191 -17.99 -40.03 -6.22
N GLU A 192 -19.16 -39.81 -5.62
CA GLU A 192 -20.43 -39.68 -6.35
C GLU A 192 -20.43 -38.46 -7.28
N MET A 193 -19.88 -37.31 -6.83
CA MET A 193 -19.70 -36.13 -7.68
C MET A 193 -18.78 -36.41 -8.87
N THR A 194 -17.66 -37.09 -8.61
CA THR A 194 -16.67 -37.43 -9.65
C THR A 194 -17.26 -38.45 -10.61
N GLN A 195 -18.01 -39.42 -10.13
CA GLN A 195 -18.68 -40.42 -10.94
C GLN A 195 -19.82 -39.81 -11.77
N LYS A 196 -20.59 -38.86 -11.23
CA LYS A 196 -21.55 -38.06 -12.01
C LYS A 196 -20.86 -37.21 -13.08
N ALA A 197 -19.68 -36.65 -12.80
CA ALA A 197 -18.91 -35.88 -13.78
C ALA A 197 -18.33 -36.77 -14.89
N ILE A 198 -17.84 -37.96 -14.55
CA ILE A 198 -17.36 -38.97 -15.52
C ILE A 198 -18.53 -39.50 -16.35
N ASN A 199 -19.69 -39.77 -15.74
CA ASN A 199 -20.86 -40.27 -16.46
C ASN A 199 -21.47 -39.21 -17.41
N ARG A 200 -21.24 -37.92 -17.14
CA ARG A 200 -21.58 -36.82 -18.07
C ARG A 200 -20.70 -36.80 -19.33
N LYS A 201 -19.48 -37.35 -19.31
CA LYS A 201 -18.60 -37.45 -20.49
C LYS A 201 -19.09 -38.48 -21.54
N GLY A 202 -20.06 -39.34 -21.20
CA GLY A 202 -20.66 -40.30 -22.12
C GLY A 202 -21.98 -39.85 -22.75
N ARG A 203 -22.48 -38.63 -22.45
CA ARG A 203 -23.74 -38.14 -23.00
C ARG A 203 -23.52 -37.72 -24.45
N ASP A 204 -24.25 -38.34 -25.37
CA ASP A 204 -24.19 -38.03 -26.79
C ASP A 204 -24.53 -36.54 -27.02
N HIS A 205 -23.48 -35.75 -27.27
CA HIS A 205 -23.57 -34.30 -27.47
C HIS A 205 -24.35 -33.91 -28.73
N LYS A 206 -24.72 -34.88 -29.59
CA LYS A 206 -25.54 -34.70 -30.79
C LYS A 206 -26.98 -35.23 -30.64
N ALA A 207 -27.35 -35.75 -29.45
CA ALA A 207 -28.70 -36.26 -29.21
C ALA A 207 -29.79 -35.21 -29.46
N TRP A 208 -29.56 -33.96 -29.04
CA TRP A 208 -30.48 -32.84 -29.27
C TRP A 208 -30.75 -32.60 -30.76
N ALA A 209 -29.73 -32.77 -31.61
CA ALA A 209 -29.84 -32.56 -33.04
C ALA A 209 -30.65 -33.69 -33.71
N ARG A 210 -30.44 -34.95 -33.31
CA ARG A 210 -31.24 -36.08 -33.81
C ARG A 210 -32.72 -35.96 -33.42
N THR A 211 -33.01 -35.48 -32.21
CA THR A 211 -34.40 -35.23 -31.76
C THR A 211 -35.09 -34.16 -32.61
N ILE A 212 -34.38 -33.10 -32.99
CA ILE A 212 -34.92 -32.04 -33.86
C ILE A 212 -35.19 -32.56 -35.28
N LEU A 213 -34.33 -33.43 -35.81
CA LEU A 213 -34.51 -34.03 -37.13
C LEU A 213 -35.65 -35.06 -37.17
N SER A 214 -35.91 -35.75 -36.06
CA SER A 214 -37.01 -36.73 -35.98
C SER A 214 -38.42 -36.11 -35.95
N ASP A 215 -38.54 -34.85 -35.51
CA ASP A 215 -39.81 -34.10 -35.56
C ASP A 215 -39.58 -32.60 -35.88
N PRO A 216 -39.46 -32.25 -37.17
CA PRO A 216 -39.20 -30.88 -37.58
C PRO A 216 -40.46 -29.98 -37.60
N LYS A 217 -41.65 -30.51 -37.28
CA LYS A 217 -42.89 -29.71 -37.33
C LYS A 217 -42.87 -28.58 -36.31
N GLY A 218 -43.12 -27.36 -36.77
CA GLY A 218 -43.12 -26.15 -35.92
C GLY A 218 -41.73 -25.62 -35.55
N ARG A 219 -40.64 -26.21 -36.07
CA ARG A 219 -39.28 -25.70 -35.88
C ARG A 219 -38.92 -24.72 -36.98
N THR A 220 -38.19 -23.66 -36.62
CA THR A 220 -37.74 -22.68 -37.61
C THR A 220 -36.69 -23.28 -38.54
N PRO A 221 -36.63 -22.88 -39.82
CA PRO A 221 -35.66 -23.41 -40.78
C PRO A 221 -34.20 -23.30 -40.32
N GLY A 222 -33.86 -22.25 -39.56
CA GLY A 222 -32.52 -22.07 -39.00
C GLY A 222 -32.13 -23.14 -37.97
N ILE A 223 -33.08 -23.58 -37.13
CA ILE A 223 -32.85 -24.61 -36.11
C ILE A 223 -32.66 -25.99 -36.78
N VAL A 224 -33.41 -26.28 -37.84
CA VAL A 224 -33.27 -27.52 -38.61
C VAL A 224 -31.90 -27.57 -39.29
N ARG A 225 -31.46 -26.47 -39.90
CA ARG A 225 -30.14 -26.39 -40.55
C ARG A 225 -28.97 -26.56 -39.58
N MET A 226 -29.11 -26.00 -38.38
CA MET A 226 -28.13 -26.19 -37.30
C MET A 226 -28.07 -27.65 -36.82
N ALA A 227 -29.21 -28.33 -36.74
CA ALA A 227 -29.25 -29.74 -36.36
C ALA A 227 -28.60 -30.64 -37.43
N GLN A 228 -28.87 -30.39 -38.72
CA GLN A 228 -28.22 -31.09 -39.85
C GLN A 228 -26.69 -30.92 -39.81
N ALA A 229 -26.22 -29.68 -39.65
CA ALA A 229 -24.79 -29.37 -39.55
C ALA A 229 -24.11 -30.04 -38.33
N ALA A 230 -24.82 -30.16 -37.20
CA ALA A 230 -24.29 -30.81 -36.00
C ALA A 230 -24.14 -32.33 -36.15
N VAL A 231 -25.01 -32.99 -36.92
CA VAL A 231 -24.96 -34.45 -37.15
C VAL A 231 -24.00 -34.81 -38.29
N GLY A 232 -23.67 -33.88 -39.18
CA GLY A 232 -22.72 -34.08 -40.29
C GLY A 232 -23.38 -34.51 -41.60
N GLU A 233 -24.71 -34.43 -41.68
CA GLU A 233 -25.46 -34.56 -42.92
C GLU A 233 -25.48 -33.20 -43.62
N GLN A 234 -24.49 -32.95 -44.47
CA GLN A 234 -24.59 -31.91 -45.50
C GLN A 234 -24.54 -32.55 -46.88
N ALA A 235 -25.68 -32.49 -47.55
CA ALA A 235 -25.79 -31.98 -48.92
C ALA A 235 -27.06 -31.12 -48.99
#